data_AF-A0A7W1VD61-F1
#
_entry.id   AF-A0A7W1VD61-F1
#
_cell.length_a   1.000
_cell.length_b   1.000
_cell.length_c   1.000
_cell.angle_alpha   90.00
_cell.angle_beta   90.00
_cell.angle_gamma   90.00
#
_symmetry.space_group_name_H-M   'P 1'
#
loop_
_entity.id
_entity.type
_entity.pdbx_description
1 polymer ?
#
loop_
_entity_poly.entity_id
_entity_poly.type
_entity_poly.pdbx_seq_one_letter_code
_entity_poly.pdbx_strand_id
1 'polypeptide(L)'
;MVIRLGQRDIESVRLMGDTAVVVSRVKFVGKDKKNGQTFNGANRTTVVLAKRNGKWQAVASQSTREITPSDEKTLDKFLTDFTNALQKNSADAVAPFYDDQWIMVNLNGTTTSREQQLADLRSGDLKHGSISVDEKSMRMFGRETAIAVAKVTLSGSSYKGRDLSGSYRVTSVLRKADTDRWVIVSQHIT
;
A
#
# COMPACT_ATOMS: atom_id res chain seq x y z
N MET A 1 -18.47 -1.32 -15.09
CA MET A 1 -17.85 -0.02 -14.78
C MET A 1 -18.29 1.02 -15.80
N VAL A 2 -18.52 2.26 -15.40
CA VAL A 2 -18.61 3.41 -16.31
C VAL A 2 -17.50 4.37 -15.91
N ILE A 3 -16.60 4.71 -16.84
CA ILE A 3 -15.51 5.65 -16.59
C ILE A 3 -15.78 6.91 -17.39
N ARG A 4 -15.76 8.06 -16.72
CA ARG A 4 -15.64 9.36 -17.38
C ARG A 4 -14.19 9.80 -17.27
N LEU A 5 -13.56 9.99 -18.43
CA LEU A 5 -12.26 10.63 -18.49
C LEU A 5 -12.47 12.12 -18.21
N GLY A 6 -11.69 12.66 -17.29
CA GLY A 6 -11.61 14.08 -17.03
C GLY A 6 -10.65 14.76 -18.01
N GLN A 7 -10.23 15.99 -17.66
CA GLN A 7 -9.27 16.76 -18.42
C GLN A 7 -7.97 15.98 -18.64
N ARG A 8 -7.53 15.93 -19.90
CA ARG A 8 -6.25 15.37 -20.31
C ARG A 8 -5.21 16.48 -20.33
N ASP A 9 -4.16 16.30 -19.54
CA ASP A 9 -3.00 17.17 -19.52
C ASP A 9 -1.92 16.58 -20.42
N ILE A 10 -1.60 17.25 -21.52
CA ILE A 10 -0.63 16.76 -22.51
C ILE A 10 0.76 17.16 -22.04
N GLU A 11 1.55 16.16 -21.67
CA GLU A 11 2.92 16.37 -21.18
C GLU A 11 3.91 16.48 -22.35
N SER A 12 3.70 15.70 -23.42
CA SER A 12 4.51 15.83 -24.63
C SER A 12 3.79 15.30 -25.87
N VAL A 13 4.16 15.87 -27.02
CA VAL A 13 3.81 15.38 -28.35
C VAL A 13 5.09 15.29 -29.17
N ARG A 14 5.37 14.12 -29.74
CA ARG A 14 6.48 13.93 -30.69
C ARG A 14 5.92 13.53 -32.04
N LEU A 15 6.25 14.29 -33.08
CA LEU A 15 5.84 14.03 -34.46
C LEU A 15 6.98 13.35 -35.24
N MET A 16 6.62 12.34 -36.03
CA MET A 16 7.52 11.54 -36.86
C MET A 16 6.81 11.21 -38.18
N GLY A 17 6.81 12.15 -39.11
CA GLY A 17 6.04 12.05 -40.36
C GLY A 17 4.55 11.87 -40.08
N ASP A 18 3.96 10.80 -40.61
CA ASP A 18 2.56 10.44 -40.38
C ASP A 18 2.33 9.65 -39.08
N THR A 19 3.28 9.68 -38.15
CA THR A 19 3.12 9.10 -36.80
C THR A 19 3.29 10.19 -35.73
N ALA A 20 2.51 10.10 -34.66
CA ALA A 20 2.66 10.93 -33.47
C ALA A 20 2.67 10.06 -32.21
N VAL A 21 3.52 10.41 -31.24
CA VAL A 21 3.51 9.81 -29.91
C VAL A 21 3.13 10.89 -28.91
N VAL A 22 2.04 10.67 -28.18
CA VAL A 22 1.50 11.61 -27.19
C VAL A 22 1.59 10.99 -25.81
N VAL A 23 2.28 11.67 -24.89
CA VAL A 23 2.30 11.33 -23.47
C VAL A 23 1.44 12.33 -22.73
N SER A 24 0.52 11.85 -21.90
CA SER A 24 -0.40 12.72 -21.16
C SER A 24 -0.79 12.13 -19.82
N ARG A 25 -1.13 12.98 -18.85
CA ARG A 25 -1.82 12.59 -17.62
C ARG A 25 -3.33 12.77 -17.80
N VAL A 26 -4.10 11.78 -17.37
CA VAL A 26 -5.57 11.79 -17.45
C VAL A 26 -6.13 11.49 -16.07
N LYS A 27 -6.83 12.45 -15.48
CA LYS A 27 -7.67 12.19 -14.30
C LYS A 27 -8.95 11.51 -14.75
N PHE A 28 -9.47 10.56 -13.98
CA PHE A 28 -10.73 9.89 -14.28
C PHE A 28 -11.57 9.71 -13.02
N VAL A 29 -12.87 9.67 -13.23
CA VAL A 29 -13.87 9.30 -12.23
C VAL A 29 -14.62 8.11 -12.78
N GLY A 30 -14.61 7.01 -12.04
CA GLY A 30 -15.33 5.80 -12.35
C GLY A 30 -16.43 5.52 -11.33
N LYS A 31 -17.48 4.84 -11.78
CA LYS A 31 -18.52 4.28 -10.90
C LYS A 31 -18.57 2.77 -11.10
N ASP A 32 -18.46 2.02 -10.01
CA ASP A 32 -18.71 0.59 -10.03
C ASP A 32 -20.21 0.35 -10.29
N LYS A 33 -20.49 -0.56 -11.22
CA LYS A 33 -21.88 -0.88 -11.59
C LYS A 33 -22.57 -1.78 -10.56
N LYS A 34 -21.81 -2.52 -9.73
CA LYS A 34 -22.35 -3.50 -8.77
C LYS A 34 -22.80 -2.88 -7.46
N ASN A 35 -22.00 -1.98 -6.87
CA ASN A 35 -22.30 -1.36 -5.58
C ASN A 35 -22.53 0.17 -5.67
N GLY A 36 -22.38 0.75 -6.86
CA GLY A 36 -22.56 2.19 -7.07
C GLY A 36 -21.44 3.06 -6.50
N GLN A 37 -20.38 2.47 -5.96
CA GLN A 37 -19.27 3.22 -5.35
C GLN A 37 -18.49 3.98 -6.42
N THR A 38 -18.26 5.27 -6.16
CA THR A 38 -17.43 6.12 -7.01
C THR A 38 -15.97 5.94 -6.62
N PHE A 39 -15.08 5.85 -7.60
CA PHE A 39 -13.64 5.85 -7.41
C PHE A 39 -13.00 6.84 -8.38
N ASN A 40 -11.89 7.43 -7.95
CA ASN A 40 -11.17 8.43 -8.74
C ASN A 40 -9.74 7.94 -8.93
N GLY A 41 -9.08 8.39 -9.99
CA GLY A 41 -7.68 8.10 -10.19
C GLY A 41 -7.03 9.03 -11.23
N ALA A 42 -5.73 8.84 -11.40
CA ALA A 42 -4.99 9.43 -12.49
C ALA A 42 -4.24 8.33 -13.23
N ASN A 43 -4.14 8.46 -14.55
CA ASN A 43 -3.32 7.59 -15.39
C ASN A 43 -2.32 8.46 -16.15
N ARG A 44 -1.09 7.97 -16.29
CA ARG A 44 -0.20 8.40 -17.36
C ARG A 44 -0.44 7.53 -18.57
N THR A 45 -0.64 8.13 -19.72
CA THR A 45 -0.98 7.42 -20.95
C THR A 45 -0.02 7.78 -22.07
N THR A 46 0.40 6.77 -22.82
CA THR A 46 1.10 6.94 -24.10
C THR A 46 0.15 6.53 -25.20
N VAL A 47 -0.15 7.42 -26.14
CA VAL A 47 -0.99 7.15 -27.30
C VAL A 47 -0.14 7.32 -28.56
N VAL A 48 -0.13 6.29 -29.40
CA VAL A 48 0.48 6.34 -30.74
C VAL A 48 -0.62 6.61 -31.74
N LEU A 49 -0.47 7.67 -32.53
CA LEU A 49 -1.38 8.03 -33.61
C LEU A 49 -0.70 7.82 -34.95
N ALA A 50 -1.44 7.34 -35.94
CA ALA A 50 -1.05 7.34 -37.34
C ALA A 50 -2.00 8.24 -38.15
N LYS A 51 -1.47 9.02 -39.09
CA LYS A 51 -2.26 9.83 -40.01
C LYS A 51 -2.63 8.96 -41.22
N ARG A 52 -3.92 8.75 -41.44
CA ARG A 52 -4.47 7.99 -42.57
C ARG A 52 -5.55 8.81 -43.25
N ASN A 53 -5.42 9.03 -44.56
CA ASN A 53 -6.34 9.85 -45.36
C ASN A 53 -6.56 11.25 -44.73
N GLY A 54 -5.47 11.89 -44.30
CA GLY A 54 -5.51 13.20 -43.66
C GLY A 54 -5.99 13.22 -42.20
N LYS A 55 -6.44 12.08 -41.64
CA LYS A 55 -7.00 11.98 -40.28
C LYS A 55 -6.04 11.26 -39.34
N TRP A 56 -5.79 11.83 -38.17
CA TRP A 56 -5.07 11.15 -37.10
C TRP A 56 -5.96 10.11 -36.43
N GLN A 57 -5.45 8.90 -36.28
CA GLN A 57 -6.14 7.77 -35.65
C GLN A 57 -5.24 7.17 -34.59
N ALA A 58 -5.74 6.95 -33.38
CA ALA A 58 -5.01 6.20 -32.36
C ALA A 58 -4.87 4.74 -32.83
N VAL A 59 -3.63 4.28 -33.00
CA VAL A 59 -3.32 2.91 -33.44
C VAL A 59 -2.78 2.05 -32.31
N ALA A 60 -2.30 2.66 -31.22
CA ALA A 60 -1.98 1.99 -29.98
C ALA A 60 -2.17 2.94 -28.80
N SER A 61 -2.47 2.39 -27.63
CA SER A 61 -2.41 3.14 -26.38
C SER A 61 -1.96 2.26 -25.23
N GLN A 62 -1.17 2.85 -24.34
CA GLN A 62 -0.80 2.30 -23.06
C GLN A 62 -1.31 3.27 -21.98
N SER A 63 -1.79 2.73 -20.87
CA SER A 63 -2.14 3.50 -19.69
C SER A 63 -1.55 2.86 -18.45
N THR A 64 -0.86 3.64 -17.63
CA THR A 64 -0.34 3.25 -16.33
C THR A 64 -1.02 4.12 -15.28
N ARG A 65 -1.66 3.49 -14.29
CA ARG A 65 -2.28 4.23 -13.18
C ARG A 65 -1.20 4.84 -12.29
N GLU A 66 -1.39 6.10 -11.92
CA GLU A 66 -0.52 6.82 -10.99
C GLU A 66 -0.95 6.51 -9.55
N ILE A 67 0.03 6.55 -8.63
CA ILE A 67 -0.25 6.58 -7.20
C ILE A 67 -0.95 7.90 -6.89
N THR A 68 -2.05 7.84 -6.15
CA THR A 68 -2.84 9.02 -5.79
C THR A 68 -2.88 9.20 -4.27
N PRO A 69 -3.22 10.41 -3.76
CA PRO A 69 -3.47 10.61 -2.33
C PRO A 69 -4.53 9.67 -1.75
N SER A 70 -5.45 9.17 -2.58
CA SER A 70 -6.42 8.16 -2.15
C SER A 70 -5.78 6.80 -1.89
N ASP A 71 -4.77 6.40 -2.67
CA ASP A 71 -4.05 5.15 -2.46
C ASP A 71 -3.21 5.22 -1.17
N GLU A 72 -2.57 6.36 -0.93
CA GLU A 72 -1.84 6.65 0.32
C GLU A 72 -2.78 6.61 1.53
N LYS A 73 -3.97 7.21 1.44
CA LYS A 73 -4.99 7.16 2.50
C LYS A 73 -5.47 5.73 2.78
N THR A 74 -5.59 4.89 1.77
CA THR A 74 -5.92 3.47 1.96
C THR A 74 -4.82 2.73 2.71
N LEU A 75 -3.55 2.97 2.37
CA LEU A 75 -2.40 2.38 3.07
C LEU A 75 -2.31 2.89 4.52
N ASP A 76 -2.51 4.18 4.74
CA ASP A 76 -2.54 4.82 6.05
C ASP A 76 -3.60 4.19 6.98
N LYS A 77 -4.81 4.00 6.43
CA LYS A 77 -5.89 3.31 7.12
C LYS A 77 -5.52 1.86 7.45
N PHE A 78 -4.91 1.14 6.52
CA PHE A 78 -4.47 -0.24 6.76
C PHE A 78 -3.50 -0.32 7.96
N LEU A 79 -2.50 0.56 8.04
CA LEU A 79 -1.55 0.58 9.16
C LEU A 79 -2.21 0.98 10.49
N THR A 80 -3.21 1.86 10.43
CA THR A 80 -4.02 2.22 11.61
C THR A 80 -4.84 1.03 12.09
N ASP A 81 -5.50 0.33 11.18
CA ASP A 81 -6.30 -0.87 11.48
C ASP A 81 -5.41 -2.00 12.03
N PHE A 82 -4.19 -2.15 11.50
CA PHE A 82 -3.19 -3.09 12.03
C PHE A 82 -2.80 -2.77 13.48
N THR A 83 -2.49 -1.49 13.76
CA THR A 83 -2.16 -1.03 15.12
C THR A 83 -3.30 -1.29 16.10
N ASN A 84 -4.54 -1.06 15.66
CA ASN A 84 -5.72 -1.37 16.46
C ASN A 84 -5.92 -2.87 16.65
N ALA A 85 -5.57 -3.71 15.67
CA ALA A 85 -5.64 -5.16 15.79
C ALA A 85 -4.61 -5.71 16.79
N LEU A 86 -3.37 -5.18 16.79
CA LEU A 86 -2.33 -5.59 17.74
C LEU A 86 -2.78 -5.41 19.20
N GLN A 87 -3.41 -4.27 19.51
CA GLN A 87 -3.91 -3.95 20.85
C GLN A 87 -5.05 -4.88 21.32
N LYS A 88 -5.69 -5.62 20.41
CA LYS A 88 -6.71 -6.62 20.79
C LYS A 88 -6.11 -7.90 21.37
N ASN A 89 -4.80 -8.09 21.30
CA ASN A 89 -4.12 -9.30 21.79
C ASN A 89 -4.76 -10.60 21.27
N SER A 90 -5.19 -10.59 20.01
CA SER A 90 -5.87 -11.71 19.38
C SER A 90 -5.13 -12.08 18.11
N ALA A 91 -4.61 -13.31 18.07
CA ALA A 91 -3.93 -13.83 16.88
C ALA A 91 -4.86 -13.79 15.65
N ASP A 92 -6.15 -14.11 15.81
CA ASP A 92 -7.09 -14.11 14.70
C ASP A 92 -7.41 -12.70 14.19
N ALA A 93 -7.37 -11.69 15.07
CA ALA A 93 -7.52 -10.30 14.66
C ALA A 93 -6.31 -9.78 13.86
N VAL A 94 -5.10 -10.23 14.19
CA VAL A 94 -3.85 -9.75 13.58
C VAL A 94 -3.45 -10.56 12.34
N ALA A 95 -3.75 -11.86 12.30
CA ALA A 95 -3.37 -12.78 11.24
C ALA A 95 -3.67 -12.29 9.79
N PRO A 96 -4.78 -11.58 9.50
CA PRO A 96 -5.07 -11.07 8.16
C PRO A 96 -4.15 -9.94 7.67
N PHE A 97 -3.39 -9.31 8.57
CA PHE A 97 -2.49 -8.21 8.24
C PHE A 97 -1.09 -8.70 7.84
N TYR A 98 -0.74 -9.95 8.18
CA TYR A 98 0.55 -10.53 7.84
C TYR A 98 0.47 -11.37 6.57
N ASP A 99 1.47 -11.21 5.73
CA ASP A 99 1.80 -12.15 4.67
C ASP A 99 2.09 -13.53 5.23
N ASP A 100 1.75 -14.61 4.53
CA ASP A 100 2.05 -15.97 4.98
C ASP A 100 3.55 -16.21 5.21
N GLN A 101 4.43 -15.50 4.49
CA GLN A 101 5.88 -15.54 4.65
C GLN A 101 6.43 -14.37 5.49
N TRP A 102 5.58 -13.72 6.29
CA TRP A 102 6.00 -12.57 7.09
C TRP A 102 7.12 -12.92 8.08
N ILE A 103 8.08 -12.00 8.19
CA ILE A 103 9.20 -12.09 9.12
C ILE A 103 9.45 -10.76 9.82
N MET A 104 9.72 -10.82 11.12
CA MET A 104 10.18 -9.67 11.90
C MET A 104 11.61 -9.86 12.35
N VAL A 105 12.46 -8.85 12.15
CA VAL A 105 13.75 -8.73 12.83
C VAL A 105 13.53 -7.95 14.13
N ASN A 106 13.79 -8.61 15.26
CA ASN A 106 13.62 -8.07 16.61
C ASN A 106 14.82 -7.20 17.03
N LEU A 107 14.67 -6.44 18.12
CA LEU A 107 15.69 -5.55 18.68
C LEU A 107 17.03 -6.23 18.96
N ASN A 108 17.01 -7.52 19.31
CA ASN A 108 18.20 -8.31 19.60
C ASN A 108 18.80 -8.99 18.36
N GLY A 109 18.32 -8.64 17.16
CA GLY A 109 18.76 -9.19 15.88
C GLY A 109 18.22 -10.59 15.56
N THR A 110 17.41 -11.21 16.42
CA THR A 110 16.75 -12.47 16.09
C THR A 110 15.57 -12.24 15.15
N THR A 111 15.12 -13.29 14.48
CA THR A 111 13.93 -13.24 13.62
C THR A 111 12.74 -14.00 14.22
N THR A 112 11.54 -13.47 14.02
CA THR A 112 10.26 -14.12 14.37
C THR A 112 9.46 -14.36 13.09
N SER A 113 8.93 -15.56 12.90
CA SER A 113 8.01 -15.88 11.79
C SER A 113 6.56 -15.53 12.14
N ARG A 114 5.69 -15.51 11.13
CA ARG A 114 4.25 -15.31 11.34
C ARG A 114 3.65 -16.33 12.30
N GLU A 115 3.98 -17.61 12.12
CA GLU A 115 3.46 -18.70 12.93
C GLU A 115 3.84 -18.51 14.40
N GLN A 116 5.11 -18.18 14.66
CA GLN A 116 5.60 -17.95 16.01
C GLN A 116 4.94 -16.72 16.63
N GLN A 117 4.83 -15.61 15.91
CA GLN A 117 4.16 -14.39 16.37
C GLN A 117 2.70 -14.66 16.76
N LEU A 118 1.97 -15.40 15.93
CA LEU A 118 0.58 -15.76 16.20
C LEU A 118 0.47 -16.76 17.36
N ALA A 119 1.41 -17.71 17.48
CA ALA A 119 1.45 -18.63 18.61
C ALA A 119 1.71 -17.90 19.93
N ASP A 120 2.66 -16.97 19.96
CA ASP A 120 3.00 -16.17 21.14
C ASP A 120 1.83 -15.27 21.56
N LEU A 121 1.06 -14.75 20.61
CA LEU A 121 -0.21 -14.05 20.91
C LEU A 121 -1.27 -14.99 21.50
N ARG A 122 -1.40 -16.22 20.97
CA ARG A 122 -2.40 -17.19 21.47
C ARG A 122 -2.07 -17.70 22.87
N SER A 123 -0.79 -17.94 23.17
CA SER A 123 -0.36 -18.35 24.51
C SER A 123 -0.43 -17.19 25.51
N GLY A 124 -0.45 -15.95 25.02
CA GLY A 124 -0.32 -14.75 25.85
C GLY A 124 1.12 -14.48 26.28
N ASP A 125 2.10 -15.18 25.71
CA ASP A 125 3.51 -14.88 25.87
C ASP A 125 3.84 -13.50 25.31
N LEU A 126 3.22 -13.11 24.20
CA LEU A 126 3.26 -11.74 23.70
C LEU A 126 1.96 -11.02 24.06
N LYS A 127 2.11 -9.88 24.76
CA LYS A 127 1.01 -8.96 25.04
C LYS A 127 1.37 -7.55 24.62
N HIS A 128 0.54 -6.96 23.78
CA HIS A 128 0.58 -5.55 23.46
C HIS A 128 -0.28 -4.78 24.47
N GLY A 129 0.32 -3.80 25.13
CA GLY A 129 -0.40 -2.78 25.88
C GLY A 129 -0.87 -1.67 24.94
N SER A 130 -0.70 -0.42 25.37
CA SER A 130 -0.97 0.74 24.52
C SER A 130 0.12 0.88 23.45
N ILE A 131 -0.28 1.23 22.24
CA ILE A 131 0.61 1.49 21.11
C ILE A 131 0.32 2.90 20.56
N SER A 132 1.31 3.78 20.61
CA SER A 132 1.30 5.07 19.90
C SER A 132 2.18 4.98 18.65
N VAL A 133 1.76 5.63 17.57
CA VAL A 133 2.50 5.68 16.31
C VAL A 133 2.66 7.14 15.89
N ASP A 134 3.91 7.57 15.78
CA ASP A 134 4.32 8.94 15.51
C ASP A 134 5.35 8.98 14.38
N GLU A 135 5.64 10.17 13.83
CA GLU A 135 6.68 10.38 12.81
C GLU A 135 6.58 9.41 11.62
N LYS A 136 5.35 9.09 11.20
CA LYS A 136 5.10 8.12 10.13
C LYS A 136 5.48 8.71 8.77
N SER A 137 6.34 8.00 8.04
CA SER A 137 6.70 8.26 6.65
C SER A 137 6.39 7.02 5.82
N MET A 138 5.71 7.21 4.68
CA MET A 138 5.35 6.12 3.78
C MET A 138 5.77 6.44 2.35
N ARG A 139 6.21 5.41 1.63
CA ARG A 139 6.55 5.50 0.21
C ARG A 139 5.97 4.30 -0.51
N MET A 140 5.23 4.55 -1.58
CA MET A 140 4.69 3.50 -2.45
C MET A 140 5.58 3.33 -3.67
N PHE A 141 5.82 2.08 -4.06
CA PHE A 141 6.56 1.69 -5.25
C PHE A 141 5.60 0.91 -6.16
N GLY A 142 5.10 1.59 -7.19
CA GLY A 142 3.96 1.07 -7.96
C GLY A 142 2.69 0.99 -7.10
N ARG A 143 1.79 0.06 -7.45
CA ARG A 143 0.48 -0.11 -6.79
C ARG A 143 0.45 -1.19 -5.71
N GLU A 144 1.50 -1.98 -5.65
CA GLU A 144 1.50 -3.27 -4.97
C GLU A 144 2.61 -3.38 -3.94
N THR A 145 3.46 -2.37 -3.78
CA THR A 145 4.54 -2.39 -2.80
C THR A 145 4.62 -1.05 -2.09
N ALA A 146 4.87 -1.08 -0.79
CA ALA A 146 5.13 0.12 -0.01
C ALA A 146 6.14 -0.13 1.10
N ILE A 147 6.81 0.92 1.52
CA ILE A 147 7.66 0.94 2.71
C ILE A 147 7.10 2.01 3.64
N ALA A 148 6.88 1.65 4.90
CA ALA A 148 6.48 2.55 5.95
C ALA A 148 7.54 2.54 7.06
N VAL A 149 7.91 3.72 7.53
CA VAL A 149 8.80 3.90 8.68
C VAL A 149 8.04 4.75 9.71
N ALA A 150 8.00 4.32 10.96
CA ALA A 150 7.33 5.07 12.02
C ALA A 150 8.05 4.92 13.36
N LYS A 151 7.91 5.94 14.21
CA LYS A 151 8.24 5.83 15.63
C LYS A 151 7.07 5.16 16.33
N VAL A 152 7.31 4.09 17.06
CA VAL A 152 6.30 3.35 17.81
C VAL A 152 6.64 3.41 19.29
N THR A 153 5.70 3.85 20.12
CA THR A 153 5.86 3.82 21.57
C THR A 153 4.92 2.77 22.15
N LEU A 154 5.50 1.82 22.89
CA LEU A 154 4.79 0.77 23.60
C LEU A 154 4.73 1.11 25.08
N SER A 155 3.57 0.92 25.70
CA SER A 155 3.39 1.04 27.15
C SER A 155 2.60 -0.13 27.69
N GLY A 156 3.13 -0.83 28.70
CA GLY A 156 2.51 -2.02 29.29
C GLY A 156 2.51 -3.24 28.36
N SER A 157 3.38 -3.26 27.36
CA SER A 157 3.58 -4.43 26.50
C SER A 157 4.60 -5.38 27.14
N SER A 158 4.48 -6.68 26.90
CA SER A 158 5.41 -7.66 27.45
C SER A 158 5.62 -8.86 26.54
N TYR A 159 6.78 -9.49 26.66
CA TYR A 159 7.11 -10.77 26.02
C TYR A 159 7.71 -11.75 27.01
N LYS A 160 7.04 -12.89 27.23
CA LYS A 160 7.42 -13.93 28.20
C LYS A 160 7.70 -13.34 29.59
N GLY A 161 6.81 -12.43 30.02
CA GLY A 161 6.89 -11.72 31.30
C GLY A 161 7.92 -10.59 31.35
N ARG A 162 8.70 -10.34 30.29
CA ARG A 162 9.64 -9.20 30.22
C ARG A 162 8.93 -7.97 29.65
N ASP A 163 9.16 -6.82 30.26
CA ASP A 163 8.62 -5.55 29.77
C ASP A 163 9.20 -5.19 28.40
N LEU A 164 8.33 -4.76 27.49
CA LEU A 164 8.66 -4.24 26.16
C LEU A 164 8.30 -2.76 26.03
N SER A 165 8.00 -2.07 27.14
CA SER A 165 7.68 -0.65 27.10
C SER A 165 8.90 0.16 26.66
N GLY A 166 8.69 1.12 25.75
CA GLY A 166 9.77 1.87 25.14
C GLY A 166 9.36 2.53 23.83
N SER A 167 10.25 3.35 23.28
CA SER A 167 10.10 3.95 21.96
C SER A 167 11.07 3.30 20.98
N TYR A 168 10.55 2.92 19.82
CA TYR A 168 11.27 2.18 18.80
C TYR A 168 11.06 2.80 17.43
N ARG A 169 11.96 2.52 16.49
CA ARG A 169 11.75 2.75 15.07
C ARG A 169 11.36 1.44 14.42
N VAL A 170 10.24 1.44 13.69
CA VAL A 170 9.80 0.26 12.94
C VAL A 170 9.81 0.59 11.46
N THR A 171 10.50 -0.23 10.67
CA THR A 171 10.37 -0.27 9.21
C THR A 171 9.45 -1.43 8.84
N SER A 172 8.42 -1.18 8.05
CA SER A 172 7.49 -2.18 7.53
C SER A 172 7.54 -2.19 6.01
N VAL A 173 7.75 -3.37 5.43
CA VAL A 173 7.63 -3.61 3.98
C VAL A 173 6.29 -4.27 3.72
N LEU A 174 5.51 -3.68 2.83
CA LEU A 174 4.15 -4.10 2.54
C LEU A 174 4.01 -4.47 1.07
N ARG A 175 3.13 -5.44 0.80
CA ARG A 175 2.65 -5.71 -0.55
C ARG A 175 1.14 -5.74 -0.61
N LYS A 176 0.60 -5.57 -1.80
CA LYS A 176 -0.81 -5.81 -2.07
C LYS A 176 -0.97 -7.27 -2.54
N ALA A 177 -1.72 -8.06 -1.79
CA ALA A 177 -2.05 -9.44 -2.13
C ALA A 177 -3.05 -9.51 -3.29
N ASP A 178 -3.14 -10.67 -3.93
CA ASP A 178 -4.02 -10.92 -5.09
C ASP A 178 -5.50 -10.65 -4.80
N THR A 179 -5.90 -10.68 -3.52
CA THR A 179 -7.23 -10.29 -3.06
C THR A 179 -7.46 -8.77 -3.05
N ASP A 180 -6.55 -7.97 -3.62
CA ASP A 180 -6.49 -6.50 -3.56
C ASP A 180 -6.45 -5.94 -2.13
N ARG A 181 -5.87 -6.69 -1.18
CA ARG A 181 -5.69 -6.28 0.22
C ARG A 181 -4.21 -6.09 0.52
N TRP A 182 -3.88 -5.05 1.29
CA TRP A 182 -2.52 -4.89 1.80
C TRP A 182 -2.20 -5.97 2.84
N VAL A 183 -0.96 -6.40 2.86
CA VAL A 183 -0.35 -7.24 3.90
C VAL A 183 1.06 -6.74 4.18
N ILE A 184 1.53 -6.98 5.40
CA ILE A 184 2.90 -6.72 5.82
C ILE A 184 3.73 -7.97 5.50
N VAL A 185 4.81 -7.80 4.76
CA VAL A 185 5.72 -8.88 4.34
C VAL A 185 6.92 -8.97 5.27
N SER A 186 7.39 -7.84 5.80
CA SER A 186 8.49 -7.86 6.76
C SER A 186 8.45 -6.63 7.66
N GLN A 187 8.96 -6.78 8.89
CA GLN A 187 9.20 -5.69 9.80
C GLN A 187 10.59 -5.76 10.40
N HIS A 188 11.17 -4.62 10.72
CA HIS A 188 12.42 -4.51 11.48
C HIS A 188 12.25 -3.41 12.51
N ILE A 189 12.55 -3.75 13.77
CA ILE A 189 12.49 -2.84 14.90
C ILE A 189 13.89 -2.55 15.46
N THR A 190 14.16 -1.28 15.77
CA THR A 190 15.41 -0.78 16.37
C THR A 190 15.14 0.23 17.47
#